data_AF-A0A9C7GD71-F1
#
_entry.id   AF-A0A9C7GD71-F1
#
_cell.length_a   1.000
_cell.length_b   1.000
_cell.length_c   1.000
_cell.angle_alpha   90.00
_cell.angle_beta   90.00
_cell.angle_gamma   90.00
#
_symmetry.space_group_name_H-M   'P 1'
#
loop_
_entity.id
_entity.type
_entity.pdbx_description
1 polymer ?
#
loop_
_entity_poly.entity_id
_entity_poly.type
_entity_poly.pdbx_seq_one_letter_code
_entity_poly.pdbx_strand_id
1 'polypeptide(L)'
;MKDSKKQHFLKEVTHQIKSKEAKNYVAKELTYHLKETEKTWMEKGCSETEAEEKAIEQMGNPTKLGISMNQLYRPKVDWWIIILLGLSLLMGFLPLLSLEYKDYFIGHKAIIVVIGALVAVGIMFVDYRKWEKRGWFFYAVGVMILLAIRYLPNRIINGVPHIEVGPLAIENLMSIPFFLLAWASFFNHHQVKVWKLIGLFIVPIFMFLALPSMTSVYIYTLMIFVMLCWSKLNRKTIMTIFTIAISSIIILGTILWNYLHEYQKVRLLAFFNPEDYSTGAGYINLKLDEILTNSNWFGNSAGGEFIPEAHTSFVFVTSIYYYGWLLGIVLVLILSMFAVRIIFVSFSIKDSYGKLLLIGTVALYLAQLATNIAMTLGLFPLVGISLPFMSYGLMPTLLNAILIGVVLSVYRRKDFLVVA
;
A
#
# COMPACT_ATOMS: atom_id res chain seq x y z
N MET A 1 -44.37 -13.69 21.51
CA MET A 1 -42.97 -14.19 21.44
C MET A 1 -42.25 -13.69 22.68
N LYS A 2 -41.90 -14.59 23.61
CA LYS A 2 -41.12 -14.23 24.80
C LYS A 2 -39.72 -13.84 24.32
N ASP A 3 -39.31 -12.59 24.51
CA ASP A 3 -37.89 -12.22 24.38
C ASP A 3 -37.10 -13.13 25.33
N SER A 4 -36.22 -13.98 24.79
CA SER A 4 -35.41 -14.88 25.61
C SER A 4 -34.48 -14.05 26.51
N LYS A 5 -34.22 -14.51 27.74
CA LYS A 5 -33.36 -13.80 28.73
C LYS A 5 -32.01 -13.45 28.12
N LYS A 6 -31.49 -14.30 27.22
CA LYS A 6 -30.30 -14.08 26.38
C LYS A 6 -30.35 -12.79 25.57
N GLN A 7 -31.48 -12.49 24.92
CA GLN A 7 -31.62 -11.29 24.08
C GLN A 7 -31.62 -10.02 24.92
N HIS A 8 -32.28 -10.06 26.08
CA HIS A 8 -32.24 -8.96 27.05
C HIS A 8 -30.81 -8.69 27.53
N PHE A 9 -30.11 -9.75 27.95
CA PHE A 9 -28.70 -9.66 28.38
C PHE A 9 -27.80 -9.05 27.29
N LEU A 10 -27.87 -9.55 26.06
CA LEU A 10 -27.09 -9.02 24.93
C LEU A 10 -27.42 -7.55 24.64
N LYS A 11 -28.69 -7.16 24.73
CA LYS A 11 -29.12 -5.76 24.52
C LYS A 11 -28.54 -4.84 25.59
N GLU A 12 -28.51 -5.28 26.84
CA GLU A 12 -27.96 -4.52 27.95
C GLU A 12 -26.44 -4.36 27.86
N VAL A 13 -25.71 -5.42 27.51
CA VAL A 13 -24.27 -5.36 27.25
C VAL A 13 -23.96 -4.41 26.08
N THR A 14 -24.66 -4.58 24.96
CA THR A 14 -24.41 -3.78 23.74
C THR A 14 -24.85 -2.33 23.88
N HIS A 15 -25.76 -2.00 24.79
CA HIS A 15 -26.14 -0.63 25.11
C HIS A 15 -24.96 0.19 25.65
N GLN A 16 -24.05 -0.44 26.40
CA GLN A 16 -22.87 0.22 26.98
C GLN A 16 -21.74 0.48 25.96
N ILE A 17 -21.82 -0.10 24.78
CA ILE A 17 -20.80 0.04 23.73
C ILE A 17 -21.13 1.24 22.85
N LYS A 18 -20.18 2.13 22.55
CA LYS A 18 -20.45 3.31 21.71
C LYS A 18 -20.36 3.01 20.22
N SER A 19 -19.35 2.25 19.80
CA SER A 19 -19.11 1.96 18.39
C SER A 19 -20.10 0.92 17.85
N LYS A 20 -20.79 1.24 16.75
CA LYS A 20 -21.69 0.30 16.05
C LYS A 20 -20.96 -0.97 15.57
N GLU A 21 -19.72 -0.82 15.14
CA GLU A 21 -18.89 -1.94 14.71
C GLU A 21 -18.52 -2.86 15.89
N ALA A 22 -18.17 -2.26 17.04
CA ALA A 22 -17.90 -3.00 18.27
C ALA A 22 -19.16 -3.68 18.83
N LYS A 23 -20.32 -3.02 18.80
CA LYS A 23 -21.61 -3.62 19.18
C LYS A 23 -21.87 -4.90 18.39
N ASN A 24 -21.75 -4.83 17.07
CA ASN A 24 -22.02 -5.97 16.19
C ASN A 24 -21.03 -7.11 16.41
N TYR A 25 -19.77 -6.79 16.69
CA TYR A 25 -18.74 -7.78 16.96
C TYR A 25 -18.96 -8.47 18.32
N VAL A 26 -19.08 -7.69 19.39
CA VAL A 26 -19.30 -8.19 20.76
C VAL A 26 -20.61 -8.97 20.85
N ALA A 27 -21.67 -8.52 20.19
CA ALA A 27 -22.94 -9.25 20.14
C ALA A 27 -22.75 -10.66 19.54
N LYS A 28 -21.99 -10.78 18.45
CA LYS A 28 -21.72 -12.09 17.82
C LYS A 28 -20.87 -12.99 18.70
N GLU A 29 -19.79 -12.45 19.26
CA GLU A 29 -18.88 -13.17 20.17
C GLU A 29 -19.63 -13.69 21.40
N LEU A 30 -20.39 -12.83 22.08
CA LEU A 30 -21.17 -13.23 23.25
C LEU A 30 -22.29 -14.20 22.89
N THR A 31 -22.95 -14.04 21.74
CA THR A 31 -23.96 -15.00 21.28
C THR A 31 -23.34 -16.38 21.07
N TYR A 32 -22.14 -16.45 20.49
CA TYR A 32 -21.39 -17.69 20.30
C TYR A 32 -21.06 -18.35 21.65
N HIS A 33 -20.41 -17.61 22.56
CA HIS A 33 -20.05 -18.14 23.88
C HIS A 33 -21.26 -18.53 24.73
N LEU A 34 -22.36 -17.79 24.65
CA LEU A 34 -23.60 -18.15 25.34
C LEU A 34 -24.14 -19.48 24.80
N LYS A 35 -24.15 -19.69 23.47
CA LYS A 35 -24.58 -20.97 22.87
C LYS A 35 -23.67 -22.13 23.24
N GLU A 36 -22.36 -21.92 23.25
CA GLU A 36 -21.38 -22.94 23.62
C GLU A 36 -21.55 -23.36 25.10
N THR A 37 -21.67 -22.38 25.98
CA THR A 37 -21.86 -22.59 27.42
C THR A 37 -23.19 -23.27 27.73
N GLU A 38 -24.27 -22.84 27.08
CA GLU A 38 -25.59 -23.47 27.14
C GLU A 38 -25.52 -24.94 26.72
N LYS A 39 -24.83 -25.27 25.63
CA LYS A 39 -24.61 -26.65 25.20
C LYS A 39 -23.87 -27.47 26.24
N THR A 40 -22.81 -26.92 26.85
CA THR A 40 -22.07 -27.60 27.93
C THR A 40 -22.95 -27.90 29.15
N TRP A 41 -23.90 -27.02 29.49
CA TRP A 41 -24.83 -27.27 30.59
C TRP A 41 -25.92 -28.29 30.25
N MET A 42 -26.40 -28.32 29.00
CA MET A 42 -27.31 -29.37 28.53
C MET A 42 -26.65 -30.75 28.56
N GLU A 43 -25.38 -30.86 28.18
CA GLU A 43 -24.59 -32.11 28.26
C GLU A 43 -24.42 -32.61 29.71
N LYS A 44 -24.46 -31.70 30.68
CA LYS A 44 -24.46 -32.02 32.13
C LYS A 44 -25.85 -32.40 32.67
N GLY A 45 -26.86 -32.53 31.81
CA GLY A 45 -28.21 -32.95 32.18
C GLY A 45 -29.14 -31.84 32.65
N CYS A 46 -28.79 -30.56 32.46
CA CYS A 46 -29.71 -29.44 32.75
C CYS A 46 -30.80 -29.32 31.67
N SER A 47 -31.99 -28.86 32.07
CA SER A 47 -33.03 -28.46 31.11
C SER A 47 -32.59 -27.24 30.29
N GLU A 48 -33.11 -27.05 29.08
CA GLU A 48 -32.73 -25.94 28.17
C GLU A 48 -32.86 -24.56 28.84
N THR A 49 -33.96 -24.34 29.58
CA THR A 49 -34.18 -23.09 30.32
C THR A 49 -33.21 -22.88 31.47
N GLU A 50 -32.81 -23.95 32.16
CA GLU A 50 -31.86 -23.90 33.27
C GLU A 50 -30.43 -23.73 32.75
N ALA A 51 -30.11 -24.31 31.58
CA ALA A 51 -28.86 -24.12 30.88
C ALA A 51 -28.69 -22.68 30.37
N GLU A 52 -29.75 -22.05 29.86
CA GLU A 52 -29.74 -20.63 29.45
C GLU A 52 -29.44 -19.71 30.65
N GLU A 53 -30.09 -19.95 31.79
CA GLU A 53 -29.92 -19.13 33.00
C GLU A 53 -28.50 -19.27 33.57
N LYS A 54 -27.99 -20.50 33.69
CA LYS A 54 -26.60 -20.76 34.11
C LYS A 54 -25.58 -20.16 33.15
N ALA A 55 -25.83 -20.19 31.84
CA ALA A 55 -24.94 -19.58 30.86
C ALA A 55 -24.87 -18.05 31.01
N ILE A 56 -26.00 -17.40 31.32
CA ILE A 56 -26.04 -15.95 31.58
C ILE A 56 -25.35 -15.61 32.90
N GLU A 57 -25.62 -16.36 33.98
CA GLU A 57 -24.96 -16.15 35.28
C GLU A 57 -23.43 -16.25 35.17
N GLN A 58 -22.94 -17.21 34.39
CA GLN A 58 -21.51 -17.40 34.16
C GLN A 58 -20.86 -16.22 33.41
N MET A 59 -21.62 -15.49 32.57
CA MET A 59 -21.13 -14.25 31.92
C MET A 59 -21.02 -13.07 32.89
N GLY A 60 -21.69 -13.16 34.05
CA GLY A 60 -21.68 -12.13 35.09
C GLY A 60 -22.54 -10.91 34.77
N ASN A 61 -22.17 -9.76 35.33
CA ASN A 61 -23.00 -8.55 35.25
C ASN A 61 -22.94 -7.91 33.83
N PRO A 62 -24.09 -7.73 33.14
CA PRO A 62 -24.13 -7.23 31.76
C PRO A 62 -23.60 -5.80 31.61
N THR A 63 -23.83 -4.94 32.60
CA THR A 63 -23.37 -3.55 32.56
C THR A 63 -21.85 -3.47 32.71
N LYS A 64 -21.27 -4.18 33.69
CA LYS A 64 -19.81 -4.24 33.87
C LYS A 64 -19.12 -4.84 32.65
N LEU A 65 -19.68 -5.93 32.11
CA LEU A 65 -19.21 -6.58 30.89
C LEU A 65 -19.28 -5.64 29.68
N GLY A 66 -20.39 -4.90 29.51
CA GLY A 66 -20.53 -3.94 28.42
C GLY A 66 -19.51 -2.80 28.47
N ILE A 67 -19.21 -2.28 29.67
CA ILE A 67 -18.19 -1.24 29.86
C ILE A 67 -16.80 -1.77 29.52
N SER A 68 -16.43 -2.97 30.01
CA SER A 68 -15.12 -3.56 29.71
C SER A 68 -14.95 -3.86 28.21
N MET A 69 -15.99 -4.40 27.57
CA MET A 69 -15.99 -4.67 26.13
C MET A 69 -15.92 -3.38 25.29
N ASN A 70 -16.57 -2.30 25.72
CA ASN A 70 -16.46 -1.00 25.06
C ASN A 70 -15.04 -0.43 25.14
N GLN A 71 -14.34 -0.60 26.26
CA GLN A 71 -12.95 -0.17 26.41
C GLN A 71 -12.00 -1.01 25.56
N LEU A 72 -12.21 -2.32 25.51
CA LEU A 72 -11.37 -3.26 24.78
C LEU A 72 -11.48 -3.07 23.25
N TYR A 73 -12.71 -3.02 22.73
CA TYR A 73 -13.00 -2.98 21.28
C TYR A 73 -13.27 -1.56 20.75
N ARG A 74 -12.82 -0.52 21.45
CA ARG A 74 -12.92 0.86 20.95
C ARG A 74 -12.06 1.01 19.69
N PRO A 75 -12.62 1.45 18.55
CA PRO A 75 -11.83 1.75 17.36
C PRO A 75 -10.76 2.80 17.69
N LYS A 76 -9.51 2.50 17.37
CA LYS A 76 -8.37 3.41 17.57
C LYS A 76 -8.00 4.09 16.25
N VAL A 77 -7.40 5.27 16.32
CA VAL A 77 -6.84 5.95 15.16
C VAL A 77 -5.37 6.15 15.42
N ASP A 78 -4.53 5.83 14.43
CA ASP A 78 -3.11 6.13 14.52
C ASP A 78 -2.87 7.59 14.15
N TRP A 79 -2.95 8.47 15.14
CA TRP A 79 -2.77 9.91 14.94
C TRP A 79 -1.38 10.26 14.37
N TRP A 80 -0.35 9.46 14.63
CA TRP A 80 0.97 9.67 14.04
C TRP A 80 0.93 9.53 12.51
N ILE A 81 0.25 8.50 11.99
CA ILE A 81 0.11 8.29 10.54
C ILE A 81 -0.73 9.40 9.92
N ILE A 82 -1.77 9.88 10.61
CA ILE A 82 -2.59 11.00 10.13
C ILE A 82 -1.79 12.30 10.08
N ILE A 83 -0.99 12.61 11.10
CA ILE A 83 -0.13 13.79 11.13
C ILE A 83 0.91 13.71 10.02
N LEU A 84 1.57 12.56 9.86
CA LEU A 84 2.54 12.35 8.78
C LEU A 84 1.89 12.50 7.40
N LEU A 85 0.64 12.04 7.22
CA LEU A 85 -0.13 12.20 5.97
C LEU A 85 -0.46 13.66 5.68
N GLY A 86 -0.94 14.40 6.67
CA GLY A 86 -1.18 15.83 6.52
C GLY A 86 0.11 16.56 6.14
N LEU A 87 1.21 16.24 6.82
CA LEU A 87 2.48 16.89 6.60
C LEU A 87 3.07 16.55 5.23
N SER A 88 3.06 15.29 4.78
CA SER A 88 3.57 14.90 3.46
C SER A 88 2.75 15.48 2.31
N LEU A 89 1.41 15.54 2.45
CA LEU A 89 0.54 16.17 1.46
C LEU A 89 0.78 17.68 1.35
N LEU A 90 1.02 18.36 2.48
CA LEU A 90 1.35 19.79 2.50
C LEU A 90 2.76 20.06 1.94
N MET A 91 3.74 19.23 2.24
CA MET A 91 5.08 19.36 1.65
C MET A 91 5.07 19.18 0.13
N GLY A 92 4.12 18.44 -0.43
CA GLY A 92 3.96 18.27 -1.87
C GLY A 92 3.65 19.56 -2.65
N PHE A 93 3.39 20.68 -1.98
CA PHE A 93 3.29 22.00 -2.63
C PHE A 93 4.65 22.69 -2.82
N LEU A 94 5.66 22.36 -2.01
CA LEU A 94 6.98 23.02 -2.06
C LEU A 94 7.61 23.02 -3.47
N PRO A 95 7.62 21.91 -4.22
CA PRO A 95 8.24 21.88 -5.55
C PRO A 95 7.44 22.66 -6.60
N LEU A 96 6.15 22.92 -6.35
CA LEU A 96 5.30 23.69 -7.26
C LEU A 96 5.43 25.20 -7.03
N LEU A 97 5.65 25.61 -5.78
CA LEU A 97 5.85 27.01 -5.42
C LEU A 97 7.12 27.61 -6.03
N SER A 98 8.10 26.75 -6.35
CA SER A 98 9.37 27.14 -6.96
C SER A 98 9.33 27.21 -8.50
N LEU A 99 8.22 26.83 -9.15
CA LEU A 99 8.11 26.83 -10.61
C LEU A 99 7.49 28.14 -11.12
N GLU A 100 7.94 28.62 -12.29
CA GLU A 100 7.42 29.85 -12.89
C GLU A 100 5.92 29.76 -13.24
N TYR A 101 5.45 28.58 -13.62
CA TYR A 101 4.06 28.30 -14.00
C TYR A 101 3.18 27.78 -12.83
N LYS A 102 3.52 28.16 -11.59
CA LYS A 102 2.88 27.68 -10.36
C LYS A 102 1.35 27.80 -10.33
N ASP A 103 0.79 28.89 -10.86
CA ASP A 103 -0.64 29.21 -10.72
C ASP A 103 -1.54 28.17 -11.41
N TYR A 104 -1.05 27.55 -12.49
CA TYR A 104 -1.77 26.50 -13.20
C TYR A 104 -1.82 25.19 -12.39
N PHE A 105 -0.74 24.83 -11.69
CA PHE A 105 -0.60 23.52 -11.03
C PHE A 105 -1.07 23.52 -9.58
N ILE A 106 -0.99 24.66 -8.87
CA ILE A 106 -1.35 24.73 -7.43
C ILE A 106 -2.82 24.40 -7.21
N GLY A 107 -3.73 24.95 -8.02
CA GLY A 107 -5.17 24.69 -7.90
C GLY A 107 -5.51 23.21 -8.07
N HIS A 108 -4.91 22.57 -9.08
CA HIS A 108 -5.07 21.13 -9.32
C HIS A 108 -4.45 20.30 -8.20
N LYS A 109 -3.27 20.65 -7.69
CA LYS A 109 -2.64 19.96 -6.56
C LYS A 109 -3.49 20.05 -5.30
N ALA A 110 -4.14 21.17 -5.03
CA ALA A 110 -5.05 21.31 -3.89
C ALA A 110 -6.22 20.31 -3.97
N ILE A 111 -6.83 20.17 -5.15
CA ILE A 111 -7.89 19.17 -5.38
C ILE A 111 -7.34 17.75 -5.19
N ILE A 112 -6.15 17.45 -5.74
CA ILE A 112 -5.50 16.13 -5.60
C ILE A 112 -5.24 15.80 -4.12
N VAL A 113 -4.76 16.77 -3.34
CA VAL A 113 -4.49 16.60 -1.90
C VAL A 113 -5.78 16.31 -1.13
N VAL A 114 -6.85 17.06 -1.41
CA VAL A 114 -8.16 16.82 -0.78
C VAL A 114 -8.69 15.44 -1.13
N ILE A 115 -8.64 15.05 -2.42
CA ILE A 115 -9.07 13.72 -2.87
C ILE A 115 -8.23 12.62 -2.19
N GLY A 116 -6.90 12.77 -2.16
CA GLY A 116 -6.01 11.81 -1.51
C GLY A 116 -6.32 11.65 -0.02
N ALA A 117 -6.52 12.75 0.70
CA ALA A 117 -6.91 12.72 2.11
C ALA A 117 -8.27 12.03 2.32
N LEU A 118 -9.28 12.37 1.50
CA LEU A 118 -10.60 11.75 1.56
C LEU A 118 -10.56 10.25 1.27
N VAL A 119 -9.74 9.81 0.32
CA VAL A 119 -9.58 8.38 -0.01
C VAL A 119 -8.91 7.63 1.12
N ALA A 120 -7.81 8.14 1.68
CA ALA A 120 -7.13 7.51 2.82
C ALA A 120 -8.05 7.39 4.04
N VAL A 121 -8.75 8.48 4.38
CA VAL A 121 -9.72 8.51 5.49
C VAL A 121 -10.92 7.60 5.19
N GLY A 122 -11.44 7.60 3.96
CA GLY A 122 -12.56 6.74 3.55
C GLY A 122 -12.24 5.26 3.71
N ILE A 123 -11.07 4.83 3.23
CA ILE A 123 -10.61 3.44 3.33
C ILE A 123 -10.38 3.03 4.78
N MET A 124 -9.93 3.92 5.66
CA MET A 124 -9.81 3.65 7.10
C MET A 124 -11.14 3.14 7.71
N PHE A 125 -12.29 3.63 7.25
CA PHE A 125 -13.59 3.18 7.74
C PHE A 125 -14.03 1.83 7.16
N VAL A 126 -13.43 1.34 6.08
CA VAL A 126 -13.79 0.06 5.46
C VAL A 126 -13.14 -1.10 6.21
N ASP A 127 -13.90 -2.12 6.59
CA ASP A 127 -13.38 -3.29 7.33
C ASP A 127 -12.50 -4.18 6.45
N TYR A 128 -11.17 -4.11 6.66
CA TYR A 128 -10.19 -4.87 5.91
C TYR A 128 -10.40 -6.38 6.01
N ARG A 129 -10.95 -6.89 7.12
CA ARG A 129 -11.17 -8.34 7.32
C ARG A 129 -12.16 -8.92 6.31
N LYS A 130 -13.05 -8.09 5.76
CA LYS A 130 -13.98 -8.52 4.69
C LYS A 130 -13.27 -8.81 3.37
N TRP A 131 -12.07 -8.27 3.18
CA TRP A 131 -11.26 -8.46 1.97
C TRP A 131 -10.52 -9.78 1.97
N GLU A 132 -10.26 -10.37 3.14
CA GLU A 132 -9.52 -11.62 3.29
C GLU A 132 -10.09 -12.76 2.44
N LYS A 133 -11.41 -12.92 2.40
CA LYS A 133 -12.10 -13.99 1.65
C LYS A 133 -12.27 -13.68 0.16
N ARG A 134 -11.91 -12.47 -0.29
CA ARG A 134 -12.16 -11.96 -1.64
C ARG A 134 -10.88 -11.83 -2.49
N GLY A 135 -9.82 -12.59 -2.16
CA GLY A 135 -8.54 -12.51 -2.87
C GLY A 135 -8.66 -12.70 -4.38
N TRP A 136 -9.45 -13.68 -4.83
CA TRP A 136 -9.71 -13.91 -6.26
C TRP A 136 -10.40 -12.73 -6.95
N PHE A 137 -11.34 -12.07 -6.27
CA PHE A 137 -12.01 -10.88 -6.81
C PHE A 137 -10.99 -9.75 -7.04
N PHE A 138 -10.14 -9.46 -6.05
CA PHE A 138 -9.13 -8.42 -6.21
C PHE A 138 -8.08 -8.77 -7.26
N TYR A 139 -7.67 -10.04 -7.34
CA TYR A 139 -6.76 -10.48 -8.40
C TYR A 139 -7.37 -10.27 -9.78
N ALA A 140 -8.63 -10.66 -9.97
CA ALA A 140 -9.36 -10.46 -11.22
C ALA A 140 -9.49 -8.97 -11.55
N VAL A 141 -9.78 -8.10 -10.58
CA VAL A 141 -9.83 -6.64 -10.80
C VAL A 141 -8.48 -6.10 -11.25
N GLY A 142 -7.37 -6.49 -10.61
CA GLY A 142 -6.03 -6.08 -11.01
C GLY A 142 -5.69 -6.49 -12.45
N VAL A 143 -6.01 -7.74 -12.81
CA VAL A 143 -5.85 -8.26 -14.19
C VAL A 143 -6.74 -7.50 -15.17
N MET A 144 -8.00 -7.23 -14.82
CA MET A 144 -8.94 -6.48 -15.67
C MET A 144 -8.47 -5.05 -15.93
N ILE A 145 -7.87 -4.38 -14.94
CA ILE A 145 -7.25 -3.06 -15.14
C ILE A 145 -6.13 -3.14 -16.18
N LEU A 146 -5.24 -4.13 -16.09
CA LEU A 146 -4.15 -4.30 -17.05
C LEU A 146 -4.66 -4.65 -18.46
N LEU A 147 -5.68 -5.50 -18.56
CA LEU A 147 -6.34 -5.84 -19.82
C LEU A 147 -7.01 -4.61 -20.44
N ALA A 148 -7.74 -3.84 -19.64
CA ALA A 148 -8.38 -2.62 -20.10
C ALA A 148 -7.33 -1.65 -20.67
N ILE A 149 -6.23 -1.40 -19.95
CA ILE A 149 -5.16 -0.50 -20.41
C ILE A 149 -4.53 -1.02 -21.71
N ARG A 150 -4.35 -2.34 -21.84
CA ARG A 150 -3.73 -2.94 -23.03
C ARG A 150 -4.61 -2.84 -24.28
N TYR A 151 -5.90 -3.13 -24.16
CA TYR A 151 -6.79 -3.31 -25.30
C TYR A 151 -7.71 -2.12 -25.57
N LEU A 152 -7.95 -1.28 -24.58
CA LEU A 152 -8.81 -0.09 -24.68
C LEU A 152 -8.07 1.20 -24.29
N PRO A 153 -6.82 1.44 -24.72
CA PRO A 153 -6.16 2.71 -24.44
C PRO A 153 -6.80 3.83 -25.26
N ASN A 154 -6.98 4.99 -24.64
CA ASN A 154 -7.40 6.21 -25.34
C ASN A 154 -6.31 7.30 -25.35
N ARG A 155 -5.19 7.07 -24.64
CA ARG A 155 -4.03 7.95 -24.64
C ARG A 155 -2.74 7.15 -24.47
N ILE A 156 -1.67 7.65 -25.09
CA ILE A 156 -0.31 7.13 -24.91
C ILE A 156 0.54 8.27 -24.36
N ILE A 157 1.21 8.04 -23.22
CA ILE A 157 2.11 9.01 -22.58
C ILE A 157 3.47 8.33 -22.49
N ASN A 158 4.51 8.95 -23.06
CA ASN A 158 5.88 8.41 -23.07
C ASN A 158 5.99 6.96 -23.58
N GLY A 159 5.16 6.59 -24.56
CA GLY A 159 5.13 5.24 -25.14
C GLY A 159 4.37 4.19 -24.32
N VAL A 160 3.78 4.57 -23.17
CA VAL A 160 2.99 3.70 -22.31
C VAL A 160 1.49 4.01 -22.51
N PRO A 161 0.64 3.00 -22.75
CA PRO A 161 -0.81 3.19 -22.88
C PRO A 161 -1.47 3.52 -21.53
N HIS A 162 -2.47 4.40 -21.57
CA HIS A 162 -3.25 4.88 -20.43
C HIS A 162 -4.74 4.92 -20.79
N ILE A 163 -5.60 4.88 -19.77
CA ILE A 163 -7.04 5.15 -19.90
C ILE A 163 -7.37 6.45 -19.19
N GLU A 164 -7.70 7.48 -19.96
CA GLU A 164 -8.10 8.78 -19.46
C GLU A 164 -9.64 8.89 -19.36
N VAL A 165 -10.16 9.10 -18.15
CA VAL A 165 -11.58 9.36 -17.89
C VAL A 165 -11.70 10.69 -17.18
N GLY A 166 -11.91 11.77 -17.96
CA GLY A 166 -11.85 13.13 -17.44
C GLY A 166 -10.46 13.44 -16.84
N PRO A 167 -10.35 13.88 -15.58
CA PRO A 167 -9.05 14.19 -14.97
C PRO A 167 -8.25 12.96 -14.52
N LEU A 168 -8.80 11.75 -14.67
CA LEU A 168 -8.19 10.50 -14.22
C LEU A 168 -7.46 9.80 -15.37
N ALA A 169 -6.13 9.79 -15.36
CA ALA A 169 -5.33 8.98 -16.29
C ALA A 169 -4.92 7.66 -15.61
N ILE A 170 -5.69 6.59 -15.80
CA ILE A 170 -5.46 5.29 -15.14
C ILE A 170 -4.20 4.64 -15.73
N GLU A 171 -3.23 4.43 -14.84
CA GLU A 171 -1.93 3.83 -15.10
C GLU A 171 -1.87 2.36 -14.66
N ASN A 172 -0.91 1.62 -15.19
CA ASN A 172 -0.70 0.21 -14.85
C ASN A 172 -0.41 -0.02 -13.35
N LEU A 173 0.21 0.95 -12.65
CA LEU A 173 0.49 0.90 -11.21
C LEU A 173 -0.79 0.85 -10.37
N MET A 174 -1.93 1.32 -10.87
CA MET A 174 -3.21 1.26 -10.16
C MET A 174 -3.74 -0.17 -9.98
N SER A 175 -3.18 -1.15 -10.69
CA SER A 175 -3.48 -2.58 -10.45
C SER A 175 -2.81 -3.12 -9.18
N ILE A 176 -1.71 -2.52 -8.73
CA ILE A 176 -0.86 -3.04 -7.64
C ILE A 176 -1.58 -3.09 -6.28
N PRO A 177 -2.36 -2.06 -5.85
CA PRO A 177 -3.14 -2.17 -4.62
C PRO A 177 -4.12 -3.34 -4.62
N PHE A 178 -4.70 -3.70 -5.77
CA PHE A 178 -5.57 -4.87 -5.87
C PHE A 178 -4.78 -6.17 -5.76
N PHE A 179 -3.60 -6.24 -6.37
CA PHE A 179 -2.70 -7.36 -6.18
C PHE A 179 -2.21 -7.50 -4.74
N LEU A 180 -1.92 -6.41 -4.04
CA LEU A 180 -1.59 -6.41 -2.62
C LEU A 180 -2.70 -7.10 -1.80
N LEU A 181 -3.96 -6.71 -2.01
CA LEU A 181 -5.11 -7.31 -1.33
C LEU A 181 -5.27 -8.81 -1.66
N ALA A 182 -5.04 -9.17 -2.93
CA ALA A 182 -5.12 -10.55 -3.40
C ALA A 182 -4.03 -11.44 -2.82
N TRP A 183 -2.77 -11.00 -2.87
CA TRP A 183 -1.63 -11.76 -2.39
C TRP A 183 -1.63 -11.93 -0.87
N ALA A 184 -2.07 -10.91 -0.12
CA ALA A 184 -2.26 -11.04 1.32
C ALA A 184 -3.29 -12.16 1.64
N SER A 185 -4.34 -12.28 0.83
CA SER A 185 -5.35 -13.34 0.97
C SER A 185 -4.77 -14.71 0.62
N PHE A 186 -4.09 -14.83 -0.53
CA PHE A 186 -3.52 -16.10 -0.99
C PHE A 186 -2.44 -16.64 -0.03
N PHE A 187 -1.59 -15.77 0.52
CA PHE A 187 -0.57 -16.17 1.49
C PHE A 187 -1.12 -16.46 2.88
N ASN A 188 -2.31 -15.95 3.24
CA ASN A 188 -2.94 -16.33 4.49
C ASN A 188 -3.59 -17.73 4.43
N HIS A 189 -4.13 -18.12 3.26
CA HIS A 189 -4.80 -19.41 3.08
C HIS A 189 -3.81 -20.54 2.74
N HIS A 190 -3.65 -21.52 3.64
CA HIS A 190 -2.62 -22.57 3.51
C HIS A 190 -2.88 -23.59 2.39
N GLN A 191 -4.06 -23.54 1.75
CA GLN A 191 -4.47 -24.54 0.76
C GLN A 191 -4.02 -24.21 -0.66
N VAL A 192 -3.42 -23.04 -0.91
CA VAL A 192 -2.98 -22.68 -2.26
C VAL A 192 -1.67 -23.41 -2.58
N LYS A 193 -1.74 -24.34 -3.54
CA LYS A 193 -0.57 -25.10 -4.02
C LYS A 193 0.47 -24.16 -4.64
N VAL A 194 1.76 -24.44 -4.42
CA VAL A 194 2.90 -23.60 -4.89
C VAL A 194 2.86 -23.31 -6.39
N TRP A 195 2.55 -24.31 -7.23
CA TRP A 195 2.46 -24.10 -8.68
C TRP A 195 1.35 -23.11 -9.08
N LYS A 196 0.26 -23.03 -8.31
CA LYS A 196 -0.78 -22.01 -8.53
C LYS A 196 -0.26 -20.62 -8.18
N LEU A 197 0.49 -20.49 -7.09
CA LEU A 197 1.13 -19.22 -6.71
C LEU A 197 2.12 -18.77 -7.81
N ILE A 198 2.92 -19.68 -8.35
CA ILE A 198 3.83 -19.38 -9.47
C ILE A 198 3.04 -18.90 -10.70
N GLY A 199 1.95 -19.58 -11.07
CA GLY A 199 1.08 -19.14 -12.17
C GLY A 199 0.48 -17.75 -11.94
N LEU A 200 -0.03 -17.48 -10.73
CA LEU A 200 -0.58 -16.18 -10.34
C LEU A 200 0.50 -15.08 -10.28
N PHE A 201 1.76 -15.43 -10.07
CA PHE A 201 2.88 -14.49 -10.09
C PHE A 201 3.27 -14.12 -11.52
N ILE A 202 3.36 -15.11 -12.41
CA ILE A 202 3.82 -14.92 -13.80
C ILE A 202 2.80 -14.13 -14.63
N VAL A 203 1.50 -14.34 -14.43
CA VAL A 203 0.46 -13.70 -15.26
C VAL A 203 0.54 -12.17 -15.24
N PRO A 204 0.59 -11.47 -14.08
CA PRO A 204 0.71 -10.02 -14.07
C PRO A 204 2.07 -9.54 -14.58
N ILE A 205 3.16 -10.29 -14.35
CA ILE A 205 4.48 -9.95 -14.91
C ILE A 205 4.42 -9.92 -16.44
N PHE A 206 3.85 -10.95 -17.06
CA PHE A 206 3.70 -10.99 -18.51
C PHE A 206 2.86 -9.80 -19.02
N MET A 207 1.79 -9.45 -18.31
CA MET A 207 0.97 -8.28 -18.65
C MET A 207 1.70 -6.96 -18.50
N PHE A 208 2.50 -6.77 -17.45
CA PHE A 208 3.30 -5.55 -17.26
C PHE A 208 4.38 -5.41 -18.33
N LEU A 209 5.02 -6.52 -18.72
CA LEU A 209 5.99 -6.54 -19.82
C LEU A 209 5.34 -6.23 -21.17
N ALA A 210 4.09 -6.67 -21.39
CA ALA A 210 3.30 -6.31 -22.57
C ALA A 210 2.84 -4.84 -22.58
N LEU A 211 2.86 -4.16 -21.43
CA LEU A 211 2.57 -2.73 -21.24
C LEU A 211 3.88 -1.88 -21.16
N PRO A 212 4.92 -2.30 -21.88
CA PRO A 212 6.35 -1.96 -21.67
C PRO A 212 6.76 -1.30 -20.33
N SER A 213 6.31 -1.82 -19.18
CA SER A 213 6.54 -1.18 -17.88
C SER A 213 7.42 -2.01 -16.94
N MET A 214 8.73 -1.76 -17.01
CA MET A 214 9.71 -2.40 -16.12
C MET A 214 9.52 -1.99 -14.66
N THR A 215 9.10 -0.74 -14.44
CA THR A 215 8.82 -0.18 -13.12
C THR A 215 7.75 -0.98 -12.38
N SER A 216 6.64 -1.30 -13.06
CA SER A 216 5.55 -2.07 -12.45
C SER A 216 5.98 -3.51 -12.14
N VAL A 217 6.77 -4.15 -13.03
CA VAL A 217 7.34 -5.48 -12.78
C VAL A 217 8.21 -5.46 -11.52
N TYR A 218 9.13 -4.49 -11.42
CA TYR A 218 10.02 -4.34 -10.27
C TYR A 218 9.25 -4.16 -8.95
N ILE A 219 8.32 -3.20 -8.88
CA ILE A 219 7.57 -2.89 -7.67
C ILE A 219 6.66 -4.06 -7.26
N TYR A 220 5.94 -4.66 -8.22
CA TYR A 220 5.08 -5.83 -7.98
C TYR A 220 5.88 -7.02 -7.45
N THR A 221 7.03 -7.29 -8.07
CA THR A 221 7.89 -8.40 -7.72
C THR A 221 8.47 -8.22 -6.32
N LEU A 222 9.01 -7.04 -6.03
CA LEU A 222 9.55 -6.72 -4.71
C LEU A 222 8.48 -6.86 -3.62
N MET A 223 7.28 -6.33 -3.84
CA MET A 223 6.16 -6.47 -2.91
C MET A 223 5.87 -7.94 -2.58
N ILE A 224 5.75 -8.79 -3.60
CA ILE A 224 5.42 -10.21 -3.41
C ILE A 224 6.53 -10.94 -2.67
N PHE A 225 7.80 -10.69 -3.02
CA PHE A 225 8.92 -11.32 -2.34
C PHE A 225 9.01 -10.93 -0.87
N VAL A 226 8.81 -9.64 -0.54
CA VAL A 226 8.75 -9.22 0.87
C VAL A 226 7.56 -9.88 1.56
N MET A 227 6.37 -9.90 0.96
CA MET A 227 5.21 -10.58 1.56
C MET A 227 5.44 -12.08 1.75
N LEU A 228 6.12 -12.73 0.80
CA LEU A 228 6.46 -14.15 0.84
C LEU A 228 7.35 -14.48 2.03
N CYS A 229 8.35 -13.65 2.32
CA CYS A 229 9.24 -13.80 3.48
C CYS A 229 8.53 -13.75 4.84
N TRP A 230 7.34 -13.13 4.91
CA TRP A 230 6.51 -13.07 6.12
C TRP A 230 5.23 -13.91 6.02
N SER A 231 5.09 -14.69 4.95
CA SER A 231 4.00 -15.65 4.80
C SER A 231 4.19 -16.85 5.75
N LYS A 232 3.12 -17.64 5.93
CA LYS A 232 3.16 -18.87 6.74
C LYS A 232 3.72 -20.08 5.98
N LEU A 233 4.28 -19.88 4.79
CA LEU A 233 4.86 -20.96 3.98
C LEU A 233 6.15 -21.47 4.62
N ASN A 234 6.46 -22.74 4.37
CA ASN A 234 7.68 -23.37 4.87
C ASN A 234 8.92 -22.64 4.31
N ARG A 235 9.91 -22.36 5.17
CA ARG A 235 11.16 -21.66 4.80
C ARG A 235 11.89 -22.32 3.62
N LYS A 236 11.86 -23.66 3.54
CA LYS A 236 12.42 -24.41 2.39
C LYS A 236 11.72 -24.02 1.08
N THR A 237 10.40 -23.99 1.07
CA THR A 237 9.59 -23.59 -0.10
C THR A 237 9.87 -22.14 -0.51
N ILE A 238 9.97 -21.24 0.46
CA ILE A 238 10.33 -19.83 0.20
C ILE A 238 11.70 -19.75 -0.49
N MET A 239 12.72 -20.42 0.07
CA MET A 239 14.06 -20.45 -0.53
C MET A 239 14.05 -21.05 -1.94
N THR A 240 13.31 -22.14 -2.17
CA THR A 240 13.19 -22.73 -3.51
C THR A 240 12.56 -21.76 -4.50
N ILE A 241 11.51 -21.02 -4.12
CA ILE A 241 10.88 -20.00 -4.97
C ILE A 241 11.88 -18.88 -5.31
N PHE A 242 12.63 -18.40 -4.32
CA PHE A 242 13.67 -17.38 -4.54
C PHE A 242 14.76 -17.87 -5.50
N THR A 243 15.30 -19.07 -5.28
CA THR A 243 16.33 -19.64 -6.15
C THR A 243 15.82 -19.77 -7.58
N ILE A 244 14.63 -20.34 -7.78
CA ILE A 244 14.04 -20.50 -9.11
C ILE A 244 13.83 -19.14 -9.77
N ALA A 245 13.30 -18.15 -9.06
CA ALA A 245 13.04 -16.84 -9.63
C ALA A 245 14.33 -16.10 -10.02
N ILE A 246 15.35 -16.12 -9.17
CA ILE A 246 16.65 -15.49 -9.45
C ILE A 246 17.31 -16.19 -10.64
N SER A 247 17.36 -17.51 -10.65
CA SER A 247 17.91 -18.28 -11.79
C SER A 247 17.13 -17.98 -13.08
N SER A 248 15.81 -17.89 -13.01
CA SER A 248 14.97 -17.55 -14.18
C SER A 248 15.25 -16.14 -14.69
N ILE A 249 15.41 -15.15 -13.81
CA ILE A 249 15.76 -13.77 -14.19
C ILE A 249 17.12 -13.70 -14.87
N ILE A 250 18.12 -14.43 -14.36
CA ILE A 250 19.46 -14.46 -14.97
C ILE A 250 19.40 -15.08 -16.36
N ILE A 251 18.73 -16.24 -16.51
CA ILE A 251 18.60 -16.94 -17.80
C ILE A 251 17.76 -16.12 -18.79
N LEU A 252 16.63 -15.56 -18.37
CA LEU A 252 15.83 -14.69 -19.24
C LEU A 252 16.62 -13.44 -19.60
N GLY A 253 17.34 -12.83 -18.65
CA GLY A 253 18.12 -11.63 -18.89
C GLY A 253 19.18 -11.82 -19.97
N THR A 254 19.92 -12.94 -19.94
CA THR A 254 20.93 -13.25 -20.97
C THR A 254 20.32 -13.55 -22.33
N ILE A 255 19.20 -14.26 -22.38
CA ILE A 255 18.50 -14.56 -23.64
C ILE A 255 17.87 -13.28 -24.20
N LEU A 256 17.13 -12.54 -23.38
CA LEU A 256 16.41 -11.33 -23.76
C LEU A 256 17.34 -10.19 -24.16
N TRP A 257 18.58 -10.15 -23.66
CA TRP A 257 19.57 -9.16 -24.10
C TRP A 257 19.68 -9.06 -25.63
N ASN A 258 19.63 -10.19 -26.31
CA ASN A 258 19.71 -10.25 -27.78
C ASN A 258 18.43 -9.79 -28.48
N TYR A 259 17.30 -9.78 -27.79
CA TYR A 259 15.99 -9.38 -28.30
C TYR A 259 15.54 -7.99 -27.84
N LEU A 260 16.28 -7.36 -26.92
CA LEU A 260 16.03 -5.98 -26.51
C LEU A 260 16.26 -5.05 -27.71
N HIS A 261 15.38 -4.06 -27.85
CA HIS A 261 15.57 -3.01 -28.84
C HIS A 261 16.82 -2.19 -28.49
N GLU A 262 17.50 -1.65 -29.50
CA GLU A 262 18.73 -0.88 -29.31
C GLU A 262 18.55 0.29 -28.33
N TYR A 263 17.41 0.99 -28.36
CA TYR A 263 17.14 2.07 -27.41
C TYR A 263 17.10 1.60 -25.93
N GLN A 264 16.69 0.35 -25.67
CA GLN A 264 16.61 -0.21 -24.33
C GLN A 264 18.01 -0.54 -23.80
N LYS A 265 18.87 -1.10 -24.67
CA LYS A 265 20.28 -1.36 -24.36
C LYS A 265 21.03 -0.04 -24.10
N VAL A 266 20.84 0.94 -24.97
CA VAL A 266 21.46 2.27 -24.86
C VAL A 266 21.07 2.95 -23.54
N ARG A 267 19.81 2.86 -23.09
CA ARG A 267 19.42 3.40 -21.78
C ARG A 267 20.12 2.73 -20.60
N LEU A 268 20.34 1.41 -20.66
CA LEU A 268 21.06 0.70 -19.61
C LEU A 268 22.55 1.07 -19.63
N LEU A 269 23.18 1.11 -20.81
CA LEU A 269 24.58 1.49 -20.96
C LEU A 269 24.82 2.95 -20.56
N ALA A 270 23.91 3.85 -20.93
CA ALA A 270 23.96 5.26 -20.58
C ALA A 270 23.71 5.53 -19.09
N PHE A 271 23.15 4.58 -18.34
CA PHE A 271 23.12 4.66 -16.88
C PHE A 271 24.50 4.33 -16.28
N PHE A 272 25.19 3.31 -16.79
CA PHE A 272 26.51 2.91 -16.29
C PHE A 272 27.62 3.87 -16.73
N ASN A 273 27.58 4.34 -17.98
CA ASN A 273 28.56 5.26 -18.56
C ASN A 273 27.84 6.47 -19.16
N PRO A 274 27.30 7.39 -18.33
CA PRO A 274 26.51 8.51 -18.82
C PRO A 274 27.29 9.50 -19.70
N GLU A 275 28.60 9.62 -19.49
CA GLU A 275 29.49 10.50 -20.26
C GLU A 275 29.55 10.12 -21.75
N ASP A 276 29.66 8.81 -22.04
CA ASP A 276 29.68 8.26 -23.40
C ASP A 276 28.39 8.55 -24.18
N TYR A 277 27.29 8.80 -23.46
CA TYR A 277 25.95 9.05 -24.02
C TYR A 277 25.41 10.44 -23.66
N SER A 278 26.30 11.41 -23.42
CA SER A 278 25.99 12.76 -22.92
C SER A 278 24.96 13.55 -23.73
N THR A 279 24.92 13.37 -25.06
CA THR A 279 23.96 14.07 -25.95
C THR A 279 22.63 13.34 -26.11
N GLY A 280 22.49 12.13 -25.55
CA GLY A 280 21.34 11.27 -25.71
C GLY A 280 20.82 10.74 -24.38
N ALA A 281 20.84 9.41 -24.21
CA ALA A 281 20.25 8.75 -23.05
C ALA A 281 20.97 9.05 -21.72
N GLY A 282 22.22 9.54 -21.76
CA GLY A 282 23.00 9.92 -20.59
C GLY A 282 22.72 11.35 -20.11
N TYR A 283 22.14 12.20 -20.96
CA TYR A 283 21.96 13.63 -20.70
C TYR A 283 21.27 13.91 -19.36
N ILE A 284 20.14 13.25 -19.08
CA ILE A 284 19.39 13.49 -17.85
C ILE A 284 20.19 13.06 -16.61
N ASN A 285 20.94 11.96 -16.69
CA ASN A 285 21.78 11.52 -15.55
C ASN A 285 22.83 12.57 -15.22
N LEU A 286 23.57 13.05 -16.23
CA LEU A 286 24.58 14.10 -16.05
C LEU A 286 23.96 15.41 -15.55
N LYS A 287 22.76 15.74 -16.05
CA LYS A 287 22.07 16.97 -15.64
C LYS A 287 21.65 16.95 -14.19
N LEU A 288 21.09 15.84 -13.70
CA LEU A 288 20.72 15.71 -12.29
C LEU A 288 21.94 15.77 -11.38
N ASP A 289 23.05 15.14 -11.80
CA ASP A 289 24.32 15.18 -11.05
C ASP A 289 24.91 16.59 -10.98
N GLU A 290 24.93 17.32 -12.10
CA GLU A 290 25.33 18.73 -12.16
C GLU A 290 24.49 19.59 -11.21
N ILE A 291 23.16 19.44 -11.23
CA ILE A 291 22.24 20.19 -10.37
C ILE A 291 22.54 19.91 -8.89
N LEU A 292 22.68 18.64 -8.51
CA LEU A 292 22.94 18.24 -7.13
C LEU A 292 24.30 18.72 -6.62
N THR A 293 25.33 18.65 -7.46
CA THR A 293 26.69 19.12 -7.14
C THR A 293 26.73 20.63 -6.95
N ASN A 294 25.98 21.38 -7.76
CA ASN A 294 25.87 22.84 -7.67
C ASN A 294 24.82 23.32 -6.64
N SER A 295 24.16 22.41 -5.92
CA SER A 295 23.15 22.76 -4.92
C SER A 295 23.75 23.06 -3.56
N ASN A 296 23.40 24.23 -3.01
CA ASN A 296 23.83 24.64 -1.67
C ASN A 296 23.02 23.98 -0.54
N TRP A 297 23.52 24.08 0.70
CA TRP A 297 22.82 23.56 1.89
C TRP A 297 21.47 24.23 2.17
N PHE A 298 21.32 25.51 1.80
CA PHE A 298 20.13 26.34 2.04
C PHE A 298 19.44 26.80 0.75
N GLY A 299 19.72 26.13 -0.36
CA GLY A 299 19.10 26.39 -1.66
C GLY A 299 19.83 27.44 -2.49
N ASN A 300 19.49 27.50 -3.77
CA ASN A 300 20.05 28.43 -4.72
C ASN A 300 19.08 29.59 -4.97
N SER A 301 19.54 30.82 -4.75
CA SER A 301 18.73 32.04 -4.88
C SER A 301 18.53 32.51 -6.32
N ALA A 302 19.33 32.02 -7.27
CA ALA A 302 19.33 32.51 -8.65
C ALA A 302 18.10 32.05 -9.46
N GLY A 303 17.45 30.93 -9.10
CA GLY A 303 16.34 30.37 -9.89
C GLY A 303 16.71 30.09 -11.36
N GLY A 304 15.80 29.50 -12.13
CA GLY A 304 15.93 29.44 -13.60
C GLY A 304 16.67 28.24 -14.19
N GLU A 305 17.14 27.28 -13.39
CA GLU A 305 17.65 26.02 -13.93
C GLU A 305 16.49 25.16 -14.46
N PHE A 306 16.60 24.72 -15.72
CA PHE A 306 15.60 23.85 -16.31
C PHE A 306 15.78 22.41 -15.83
N ILE A 307 14.81 21.93 -15.04
CA ILE A 307 14.75 20.55 -14.58
C ILE A 307 13.61 19.85 -15.34
N PRO A 308 13.89 18.88 -16.22
CA PRO A 308 12.85 18.07 -16.85
C PRO A 308 11.99 17.41 -15.77
N GLU A 309 10.68 17.27 -15.96
CA GLU A 309 9.83 16.55 -14.99
C GLU A 309 9.97 17.04 -13.52
N ALA A 310 10.30 18.33 -13.32
CA ALA A 310 10.57 18.94 -12.01
C ALA A 310 9.47 18.72 -10.97
N HIS A 311 8.22 18.66 -11.43
CA HIS A 311 7.03 18.50 -10.59
C HIS A 311 6.58 17.04 -10.47
N THR A 312 7.13 16.10 -11.24
CA THR A 312 6.76 14.67 -11.21
C THR A 312 7.91 13.81 -10.70
N SER A 313 8.78 13.29 -11.57
CA SER A 313 9.80 12.29 -11.24
C SER A 313 10.98 12.88 -10.46
N PHE A 314 11.32 14.16 -10.71
CA PHE A 314 12.53 14.81 -10.16
C PHE A 314 12.22 15.87 -9.09
N VAL A 315 11.11 15.68 -8.38
CA VAL A 315 10.70 16.53 -7.26
C VAL A 315 11.74 16.59 -6.14
N PHE A 316 12.45 15.48 -5.87
CA PHE A 316 13.50 15.47 -4.84
C PHE A 316 14.66 16.40 -5.20
N VAL A 317 15.20 16.29 -6.43
CA VAL A 317 16.26 17.17 -6.94
C VAL A 317 15.79 18.62 -7.01
N THR A 318 14.57 18.85 -7.49
CA THR A 318 13.96 20.19 -7.54
C THR A 318 13.89 20.81 -6.13
N SER A 319 13.51 20.04 -5.13
CA SER A 319 13.44 20.52 -3.74
C SER A 319 14.83 20.86 -3.20
N ILE A 320 15.85 20.05 -3.51
CA ILE A 320 17.24 20.33 -3.11
C ILE A 320 17.78 21.57 -3.81
N TYR A 321 17.55 21.74 -5.10
CA TYR A 321 18.04 22.89 -5.85
C TYR A 321 17.49 24.22 -5.30
N TYR A 322 16.18 24.30 -5.09
CA TYR A 322 15.53 25.54 -4.65
C TYR A 322 15.65 25.81 -3.14
N TYR A 323 15.58 24.78 -2.29
CA TYR A 323 15.51 24.96 -0.83
C TYR A 323 16.70 24.37 -0.07
N GLY A 324 17.56 23.62 -0.74
CA GLY A 324 18.81 23.10 -0.22
C GLY A 324 18.80 21.67 0.29
N TRP A 325 20.00 21.12 0.47
CA TRP A 325 20.23 19.78 1.00
C TRP A 325 19.59 19.54 2.36
N LEU A 326 19.52 20.56 3.22
CA LEU A 326 18.87 20.44 4.53
C LEU A 326 17.39 20.06 4.38
N LEU A 327 16.66 20.71 3.47
CA LEU A 327 15.27 20.34 3.20
C LEU A 327 15.18 18.93 2.61
N GLY A 328 16.08 18.56 1.70
CA GLY A 328 16.17 17.21 1.14
C GLY A 328 16.27 16.13 2.23
N ILE A 329 17.16 16.31 3.21
CA ILE A 329 17.32 15.39 4.34
C ILE A 329 16.05 15.32 5.20
N VAL A 330 15.46 16.48 5.51
CA VAL A 330 14.20 16.56 6.29
C VAL A 330 13.06 15.83 5.57
N LEU A 331 12.94 15.99 4.25
CA LEU A 331 11.97 15.28 3.42
C LEU A 331 12.14 13.76 3.52
N VAL A 332 13.37 13.26 3.33
CA VAL A 332 13.65 11.82 3.43
C VAL A 332 13.32 11.28 4.83
N LEU A 333 13.66 12.03 5.89
CA LEU A 333 13.36 11.65 7.27
C LEU A 333 11.84 11.52 7.49
N ILE A 334 11.07 12.53 7.12
CA ILE A 334 9.60 12.53 7.26
C ILE A 334 8.97 11.39 6.47
N LEU A 335 9.38 11.20 5.22
CA LEU A 335 8.85 10.14 4.38
C LEU A 335 9.27 8.75 4.90
N SER A 336 10.45 8.62 5.51
CA SER A 336 10.91 7.37 6.12
C SER A 336 10.20 7.06 7.44
N MET A 337 9.79 8.08 8.20
CA MET A 337 9.00 7.90 9.43
C MET A 337 7.68 7.18 9.16
N PHE A 338 7.07 7.36 7.99
CA PHE A 338 5.91 6.55 7.57
C PHE A 338 6.23 5.07 7.57
N ALA A 339 7.27 4.65 6.84
CA ALA A 339 7.65 3.25 6.74
C ALA A 339 7.97 2.66 8.11
N VAL A 340 8.75 3.38 8.91
CA VAL A 340 9.10 3.00 10.29
C VAL A 340 7.84 2.80 11.13
N ARG A 341 6.89 3.74 11.09
CA ARG A 341 5.64 3.64 11.85
C ARG A 341 4.80 2.44 11.42
N ILE A 342 4.67 2.19 10.12
CA ILE A 342 3.90 1.05 9.61
C ILE A 342 4.56 -0.29 10.02
N ILE A 343 5.89 -0.36 10.01
CA ILE A 343 6.65 -1.53 10.53
C ILE A 343 6.34 -1.75 12.01
N PHE A 344 6.41 -0.70 12.85
CA PHE A 344 6.05 -0.81 14.28
C PHE A 344 4.61 -1.27 14.48
N VAL A 345 3.67 -0.74 13.70
CA VAL A 345 2.27 -1.17 13.73
C VAL A 345 2.16 -2.66 13.40
N SER A 346 2.90 -3.16 12.40
CA SER A 346 2.86 -4.56 11.97
C SER A 346 3.24 -5.56 13.07
N PHE A 347 4.11 -5.17 14.00
CA PHE A 347 4.45 -6.01 15.16
C PHE A 347 3.34 -6.08 16.20
N SER A 348 2.45 -5.10 16.23
CA SER A 348 1.30 -5.08 17.15
C SER A 348 0.06 -5.81 16.62
N ILE A 349 0.03 -6.18 15.34
CA ILE A 349 -1.11 -6.86 14.73
C ILE A 349 -1.02 -8.36 14.97
N LYS A 350 -2.09 -8.94 15.55
CA LYS A 350 -2.23 -10.39 15.78
C LYS A 350 -2.76 -11.13 14.55
N ASP A 351 -3.61 -10.47 13.76
CA ASP A 351 -4.16 -11.04 12.53
C ASP A 351 -3.08 -11.19 11.44
N SER A 352 -3.01 -12.38 10.84
CA SER A 352 -2.02 -12.71 9.83
C SER A 352 -2.30 -12.03 8.49
N TYR A 353 -3.57 -11.88 8.11
CA TYR A 353 -3.94 -11.17 6.89
C TYR A 353 -3.60 -9.68 7.00
N GLY A 354 -4.00 -9.03 8.10
CA GLY A 354 -3.65 -7.65 8.40
C GLY A 354 -2.13 -7.42 8.44
N LYS A 355 -1.36 -8.35 9.01
CA LYS A 355 0.10 -8.26 9.03
C LYS A 355 0.70 -8.28 7.62
N LEU A 356 0.24 -9.18 6.75
CA LEU A 356 0.67 -9.26 5.35
C LEU A 356 0.33 -7.98 4.56
N LEU A 357 -0.86 -7.39 4.79
CA LEU A 357 -1.23 -6.12 4.18
C LEU A 357 -0.28 -4.99 4.56
N LEU A 358 0.08 -4.89 5.85
CA LEU A 358 1.03 -3.87 6.33
C LEU A 358 2.42 -4.07 5.73
N ILE A 359 2.92 -5.30 5.69
CA ILE A 359 4.25 -5.63 5.15
C ILE A 359 4.30 -5.33 3.65
N GLY A 360 3.30 -5.75 2.88
CA GLY A 360 3.23 -5.44 1.46
C GLY A 360 3.09 -3.94 1.20
N THR A 361 2.32 -3.23 2.03
CA THR A 361 2.21 -1.76 1.95
C THR A 361 3.56 -1.08 2.20
N VAL A 362 4.30 -1.48 3.24
CA VAL A 362 5.64 -0.96 3.50
C VAL A 362 6.58 -1.24 2.35
N ALA A 363 6.54 -2.46 1.79
CA ALA A 363 7.37 -2.82 0.65
C ALA A 363 7.09 -1.91 -0.55
N LEU A 364 5.82 -1.69 -0.90
CA LEU A 364 5.43 -0.81 -2.00
C LEU A 364 5.83 0.65 -1.79
N TYR A 365 5.61 1.15 -0.56
CA TYR A 365 5.93 2.53 -0.22
C TYR A 365 7.46 2.76 -0.21
N LEU A 366 8.23 1.86 0.40
CA LEU A 366 9.69 1.92 0.40
C LEU A 366 10.28 1.71 -0.99
N ALA A 367 9.71 0.85 -1.83
CA ALA A 367 10.13 0.71 -3.22
C ALA A 367 10.03 2.06 -3.95
N GLN A 368 8.89 2.75 -3.81
CA GLN A 368 8.71 4.05 -4.44
C GLN A 368 9.69 5.09 -3.89
N LEU A 369 9.78 5.20 -2.56
CA LEU A 369 10.62 6.17 -1.88
C LEU A 369 12.12 5.95 -2.18
N ALA A 370 12.62 4.75 -1.93
CA ALA A 370 14.03 4.44 -2.09
C ALA A 370 14.45 4.50 -3.56
N THR A 371 13.64 3.99 -4.48
CA THR A 371 13.99 4.03 -5.91
C THR A 371 13.89 5.44 -6.48
N ASN A 372 12.94 6.28 -6.05
CA ASN A 372 12.92 7.69 -6.46
C ASN A 372 14.18 8.43 -6.00
N ILE A 373 14.56 8.30 -4.71
CA ILE A 373 15.78 8.92 -4.19
C ILE A 373 17.02 8.37 -4.91
N ALA A 374 17.12 7.04 -5.03
CA ALA A 374 18.26 6.40 -5.67
C ALA A 374 18.41 6.81 -7.15
N MET A 375 17.31 6.87 -7.91
CA MET A 375 17.40 7.28 -9.32
C MET A 375 17.79 8.74 -9.47
N THR A 376 17.33 9.61 -8.56
CA THR A 376 17.72 11.03 -8.59
C THR A 376 19.16 11.28 -8.18
N LEU A 377 19.76 10.40 -7.37
CA LEU A 377 21.16 10.45 -6.96
C LEU A 377 22.09 9.68 -7.91
N GLY A 378 21.60 9.17 -9.05
CA GLY A 378 22.39 8.36 -9.98
C GLY A 378 22.73 6.94 -9.51
N LEU A 379 22.14 6.48 -8.39
CA LEU A 379 22.37 5.13 -7.83
C LEU A 379 21.46 4.05 -8.42
N PHE A 380 20.42 4.44 -9.16
CA PHE A 380 19.48 3.54 -9.82
C PHE A 380 19.08 4.08 -11.20
N PRO A 381 18.78 3.22 -12.20
CA PRO A 381 18.34 3.70 -13.51
C PRO A 381 17.10 4.61 -13.44
N LEU A 382 17.02 5.58 -14.35
CA LEU A 382 15.87 6.48 -14.44
C LEU A 382 14.63 5.71 -14.92
N VAL A 383 13.78 5.33 -13.98
CA VAL A 383 12.56 4.51 -14.20
C VAL A 383 11.25 5.31 -14.02
N GLY A 384 11.33 6.61 -13.73
CA GLY A 384 10.17 7.51 -13.68
C GLY A 384 9.20 7.25 -12.52
N ILE A 385 9.72 6.84 -11.36
CA ILE A 385 8.88 6.60 -10.17
C ILE A 385 8.56 7.94 -9.50
N SER A 386 7.30 8.16 -9.14
CA SER A 386 6.87 9.30 -8.33
C SER A 386 7.30 9.17 -6.87
N LEU A 387 7.78 10.26 -6.28
CA LEU A 387 8.04 10.36 -4.85
C LEU A 387 6.70 10.39 -4.09
N PRO A 388 6.47 9.50 -3.10
CA PRO A 388 5.17 9.40 -2.42
C PRO A 388 4.68 10.74 -1.86
N PHE A 389 3.42 11.10 -2.18
CA PHE A 389 2.70 12.34 -1.80
C PHE A 389 3.27 13.66 -2.34
N MET A 390 4.58 13.73 -2.57
CA MET A 390 5.28 14.91 -3.04
C MET A 390 5.05 15.16 -4.52
N SER A 391 5.22 14.14 -5.37
CA SER A 391 5.06 14.26 -6.82
C SER A 391 3.68 14.76 -7.22
N TYR A 392 3.64 15.56 -8.28
CA TYR A 392 2.41 15.98 -8.93
C TYR A 392 1.79 14.79 -9.66
N GLY A 393 0.47 14.64 -9.53
CA GLY A 393 -0.27 13.56 -10.18
C GLY A 393 -1.35 12.98 -9.27
N LEU A 394 -2.55 12.83 -9.83
CA LEU A 394 -3.69 12.26 -9.12
C LEU A 394 -3.47 10.76 -8.84
N MET A 395 -3.02 9.98 -9.84
CA MET A 395 -2.82 8.53 -9.66
C MET A 395 -1.74 8.15 -8.65
N PRO A 396 -0.52 8.74 -8.67
CA PRO A 396 0.48 8.45 -7.64
C PRO A 396 0.01 8.83 -6.23
N THR A 397 -0.74 9.94 -6.11
CA THR A 397 -1.31 10.37 -4.83
C THR A 397 -2.40 9.39 -4.36
N LEU A 398 -3.29 8.97 -5.25
CA LEU A 398 -4.35 8.00 -4.96
C LEU A 398 -3.77 6.63 -4.58
N LEU A 399 -2.75 6.15 -5.29
CA LEU A 399 -2.08 4.90 -4.97
C LEU A 399 -1.54 4.93 -3.54
N ASN A 400 -0.78 5.97 -3.18
CA ASN A 400 -0.23 6.10 -1.84
C ASN A 400 -1.30 6.36 -0.77
N ALA A 401 -2.38 7.09 -1.10
CA ALA A 401 -3.54 7.26 -0.23
C ALA A 401 -4.28 5.94 0.04
N ILE A 402 -4.44 5.08 -0.96
CA ILE A 402 -5.03 3.73 -0.81
C ILE A 402 -4.17 2.91 0.15
N LEU A 403 -2.85 2.89 -0.07
CA LEU A 403 -1.91 2.18 0.79
C LEU A 403 -2.00 2.63 2.25
N ILE A 404 -1.95 3.94 2.52
CA ILE A 404 -2.08 4.47 3.88
C ILE A 404 -3.48 4.23 4.46
N GLY A 405 -4.53 4.32 3.64
CA GLY A 405 -5.90 3.98 4.05
C GLY A 405 -6.03 2.53 4.51
N VAL A 406 -5.38 1.58 3.81
CA VAL A 406 -5.31 0.17 4.23
C VAL A 406 -4.61 0.05 5.58
N VAL A 407 -3.47 0.72 5.78
CA VAL A 407 -2.76 0.71 7.07
C VAL A 407 -3.66 1.22 8.21
N LEU A 408 -4.32 2.36 8.00
CA LEU A 408 -5.23 2.95 8.99
C LEU A 408 -6.42 2.02 9.28
N SER A 409 -6.96 1.36 8.26
CA SER A 409 -8.03 0.38 8.42
C SER A 409 -7.62 -0.82 9.28
N VAL A 410 -6.40 -1.34 9.07
CA VAL A 410 -5.83 -2.44 9.86
C VAL A 410 -5.59 -1.99 11.31
N TYR A 411 -4.92 -0.84 11.51
CA TYR A 411 -4.63 -0.32 12.85
C TYR A 411 -5.90 -0.10 13.67
N ARG A 412 -6.94 0.46 13.04
CA ARG A 412 -8.22 0.76 13.70
C ARG A 412 -8.88 -0.45 14.34
N ARG A 413 -8.64 -1.62 13.74
CA ARG A 413 -9.28 -2.88 14.09
C ARG A 413 -8.32 -3.88 14.73
N LYS A 414 -7.14 -3.44 15.16
CA LYS A 414 -6.10 -4.30 15.72
C LYS A 414 -6.53 -5.11 16.96
N ASP A 415 -7.46 -4.57 17.73
CA ASP A 415 -7.94 -5.17 18.99
C ASP A 415 -9.14 -6.11 18.77
N PHE A 416 -9.72 -6.14 17.56
CA PHE A 416 -10.80 -7.06 17.24
C PHE A 416 -10.20 -8.40 16.82
N LEU A 417 -10.17 -9.36 17.74
CA LEU A 417 -9.69 -10.70 17.45
C LEU A 417 -10.64 -11.40 16.46
N VAL A 418 -10.13 -12.30 15.63
CA VAL A 418 -11.01 -13.21 14.88
C VAL A 418 -11.30 -14.35 15.84
N VAL A 419 -12.48 -14.35 16.47
CA VAL A 419 -13.04 -15.59 17.02
C VAL A 419 -13.47 -16.39 15.78
N ALA A 420 -12.61 -17.33 15.39
CA ALA A 420 -12.81 -18.23 14.26
C ALA A 420 -13.67 -19.41 14.70
#